data_AF-A0A7S0B2N9-F1
#
_entry.id   AF-A0A7S0B2N9-F1
#
_cell.length_a   1.000
_cell.length_b   1.000
_cell.length_c   1.000
_cell.angle_alpha   90.00
_cell.angle_beta   90.00
_cell.angle_gamma   90.00
#
_symmetry.space_group_name_H-M   'P 1'
#
loop_
_entity.id
_entity.type
_entity.pdbx_description
1 polymer ?
#
loop_
_entity_poly.entity_id
_entity_poly.type
_entity_poly.pdbx_seq_one_letter_code
_entity_poly.pdbx_strand_id
1 'polypeptide(L)'
;TTMSVQKGLSLDEAKGGVLKEQIVKKLEDAGFDHWRLMQMQLAELTNITGAKQWGVAVQKYMKRVPNLELEAKIQPITSTIMRITLIIKPDFDWSDRWSGPSEPFYVWVENPESQDILHSEYYVLHKRNLFDNGQLSFAIPLQEPRPPQYVISVVSDRWVGVKFTHEFAVNHLLLPDRQKAHTPLLDLTPIPVTSLHNSNYQRLYRFTHFNAIQTQVFHTCYHTDYNVLLGAPTGSGKTIVAELTMFRLFTNFPDEKVIYIAPLKALARERMEDWEERIQRQLGKTVVELTGDFTPDVDALDRADVV
;
A
#
# COMPACT_ATOMS: atom_id res chain seq x y z
N THR A 1 -6.35 76.88 12.94
CA THR A 1 -6.39 75.98 14.10
C THR A 1 -6.13 74.58 13.62
N THR A 2 -5.05 74.02 14.13
CA THR A 2 -4.46 72.71 13.91
C THR A 2 -5.46 71.56 14.04
N MET A 3 -5.53 70.71 13.00
CA MET A 3 -5.95 69.31 13.13
C MET A 3 -4.82 68.41 12.62
N SER A 4 -3.98 68.01 13.56
CA SER A 4 -3.24 66.75 13.55
C SER A 4 -4.21 65.56 13.63
N VAL A 5 -3.73 64.34 13.27
CA VAL A 5 -4.37 62.99 13.29
C VAL A 5 -4.63 62.56 11.83
N GLN A 6 -4.05 61.51 11.23
CA GLN A 6 -3.31 60.33 11.68
C GLN A 6 -2.43 59.86 10.49
N LYS A 7 -1.10 59.81 10.63
CA LYS A 7 -0.24 59.01 9.73
C LYS A 7 -0.31 57.56 10.21
N GLY A 8 -1.34 56.84 9.77
CA GLY A 8 -1.58 55.46 10.14
C GLY A 8 -2.16 54.69 8.96
N LEU A 9 -1.42 53.67 8.53
CA LEU A 9 -1.89 52.51 7.78
C LEU A 9 -2.53 52.76 6.40
N SER A 10 -1.69 52.72 5.37
CA SER A 10 -2.09 52.02 4.14
C SER A 10 -1.05 50.96 3.82
N LEU A 11 -1.11 49.84 4.55
CA LEU A 11 -0.76 48.57 3.93
C LEU A 11 -1.80 48.37 2.83
N ASP A 12 -1.36 48.23 1.58
CA ASP A 12 -2.17 47.99 0.39
C ASP A 12 -3.06 46.74 0.52
N GLU A 13 -4.11 46.80 1.35
CA GLU A 13 -5.14 45.77 1.44
C GLU A 13 -6.12 45.85 0.26
N ALA A 14 -6.13 46.98 -0.48
CA ALA A 14 -7.04 47.19 -1.60
C ALA A 14 -6.43 46.96 -3.01
N LYS A 15 -5.10 46.92 -3.17
CA LYS A 15 -4.42 46.76 -4.48
C LYS A 15 -3.26 45.75 -4.50
N GLY A 16 -3.30 44.79 -3.60
CA GLY A 16 -2.57 43.54 -3.75
C GLY A 16 -1.20 43.54 -3.10
N GLY A 17 -1.15 42.99 -1.89
CA GLY A 17 0.09 42.73 -1.14
C GLY A 17 1.16 41.96 -1.91
N VAL A 18 2.05 42.70 -2.56
CA VAL A 18 3.28 42.25 -3.23
C VAL A 18 4.44 43.00 -2.58
N LEU A 19 5.56 42.31 -2.32
CA LEU A 19 6.78 42.99 -1.86
C LEU A 19 7.30 43.90 -2.98
N LYS A 20 7.75 45.11 -2.62
CA LYS A 20 8.38 46.00 -3.60
C LYS A 20 9.65 45.35 -4.14
N GLU A 21 9.91 45.48 -5.45
CA GLU A 21 11.09 44.91 -6.12
C GLU A 21 12.41 45.26 -5.41
N GLN A 22 12.53 46.50 -4.93
CA GLN A 22 13.70 46.95 -4.17
C GLN A 22 13.93 46.16 -2.88
N ILE A 23 12.86 45.69 -2.22
CA ILE A 23 12.95 44.87 -1.02
C ILE A 23 13.34 43.44 -1.39
N VAL A 24 12.82 42.92 -2.51
CA VAL A 24 13.21 41.59 -3.04
C VAL A 24 14.70 41.57 -3.38
N LYS A 25 15.22 42.57 -4.11
CA LYS A 25 16.65 42.66 -4.42
C LYS A 25 17.54 42.69 -3.18
N LYS A 26 17.14 43.42 -2.14
CA LYS A 26 17.87 43.42 -0.85
C LYS A 26 17.88 42.05 -0.17
N LEU A 27 16.82 41.25 -0.31
CA LEU A 27 16.76 39.89 0.21
C LEU A 27 17.63 38.95 -0.63
N GLU A 28 17.63 39.10 -1.95
CA GLU A 28 18.48 38.35 -2.88
C GLU A 28 19.97 38.65 -2.64
N ASP A 29 20.35 39.93 -2.50
CA ASP A 29 21.71 40.38 -2.20
C ASP A 29 22.21 39.85 -0.85
N ALA A 30 21.29 39.57 0.09
CA ALA A 30 21.62 38.99 1.38
C ALA A 30 21.97 37.49 1.29
N GLY A 31 21.56 36.81 0.21
CA GLY A 31 21.99 35.44 -0.10
C GLY A 31 21.48 34.35 0.86
N PHE A 32 20.42 34.61 1.62
CA PHE A 32 19.82 33.63 2.53
C PHE A 32 18.79 32.74 1.80
N ASP A 33 18.77 31.45 2.12
CA ASP A 33 17.76 30.52 1.62
C ASP A 33 16.41 30.73 2.33
N HIS A 34 15.35 30.14 1.76
CA HIS A 34 13.99 30.27 2.27
C HIS A 34 13.89 29.82 3.74
N TRP A 35 14.52 28.70 4.09
CA TRP A 35 14.51 28.16 5.45
C TRP A 35 15.16 29.12 6.45
N ARG A 36 16.34 29.68 6.13
CA ARG A 36 17.00 30.65 7.02
C ARG A 36 16.16 31.91 7.21
N LEU A 37 15.54 32.42 6.14
CA LEU A 37 14.67 33.59 6.21
C LEU A 37 13.42 33.34 7.07
N MET A 38 12.87 32.12 7.11
CA MET A 38 11.76 31.77 8.00
C MET A 38 12.14 31.76 9.49
N GLN A 39 13.38 31.38 9.79
CA GLN A 39 13.90 31.30 11.17
C GLN A 39 14.38 32.65 11.73
N MET A 40 14.52 33.67 10.88
CA MET A 40 15.01 34.99 11.29
C MET A 40 14.03 35.73 12.21
N GLN A 41 14.59 36.45 13.18
CA GLN A 41 13.82 37.35 14.02
C GLN A 41 13.42 38.62 13.25
N LEU A 42 12.34 39.27 13.69
CA LEU A 42 11.85 40.49 13.07
C LEU A 42 12.92 41.60 13.02
N ALA A 43 13.82 41.67 14.02
CA ALA A 43 14.91 42.62 14.06
C ALA A 43 15.91 42.40 12.91
N GLU A 44 16.26 41.14 12.63
CA GLU A 44 17.17 40.77 11.54
C GLU A 44 16.56 41.08 10.17
N LEU A 45 15.29 40.73 9.96
CA LEU A 45 14.54 41.07 8.75
C LEU A 45 14.41 42.58 8.57
N THR A 46 14.25 43.33 9.66
CA THR A 46 14.19 44.80 9.63
C THR A 46 15.54 45.40 9.23
N ASN A 47 16.66 44.84 9.69
CA ASN A 47 18.00 45.28 9.32
C ASN A 47 18.28 45.07 7.82
N ILE A 48 17.84 43.94 7.26
CA ILE A 48 18.01 43.65 5.81
C ILE A 48 17.10 44.55 4.96
N THR A 49 15.83 44.66 5.33
CA THR A 49 14.85 45.43 4.55
C THR A 49 14.99 46.95 4.73
N GLY A 50 15.59 47.39 5.85
CA GLY A 50 15.84 48.78 6.20
C GLY A 50 14.64 49.50 6.84
N ALA A 51 13.48 48.85 6.97
CA ALA A 51 12.34 49.42 7.69
C ALA A 51 11.45 48.35 8.32
N LYS A 52 10.98 48.61 9.55
CA LYS A 52 10.18 47.66 10.34
C LYS A 52 8.91 47.19 9.62
N GLN A 53 8.26 48.08 8.86
CA GLN A 53 7.07 47.75 8.06
C GLN A 53 7.33 46.62 7.05
N TRP A 54 8.50 46.62 6.42
CA TRP A 54 8.88 45.62 5.42
C TRP A 54 9.33 44.33 6.08
N GLY A 55 10.00 44.39 7.24
CA GLY A 55 10.30 43.21 8.05
C GLY A 55 9.04 42.43 8.44
N VAL A 56 7.99 43.12 8.90
CA VAL A 56 6.70 42.48 9.24
C VAL A 56 6.02 41.89 8.01
N ALA A 57 6.04 42.59 6.88
CA ALA A 57 5.45 42.11 5.63
C ALA A 57 6.18 40.85 5.11
N VAL A 58 7.51 40.84 5.11
CA VAL A 58 8.33 39.69 4.72
C VAL A 58 8.01 38.50 5.63
N GLN A 59 8.04 38.67 6.95
CA GLN A 59 7.72 37.60 7.89
C GLN A 59 6.33 36.99 7.64
N LYS A 60 5.33 37.82 7.34
CA LYS A 60 3.97 37.36 7.01
C LYS A 60 3.90 36.60 5.68
N TYR A 61 4.67 37.01 4.67
CA TYR A 61 4.67 36.33 3.37
C TYR A 61 5.48 35.04 3.37
N MET A 62 6.59 34.99 4.11
CA MET A 62 7.40 33.78 4.25
C MET A 62 6.59 32.60 4.82
N LYS A 63 5.71 32.87 5.80
CA LYS A 63 4.80 31.84 6.33
C LYS A 63 3.76 31.33 5.32
N ARG A 64 3.53 32.02 4.21
CA ARG A 64 2.52 31.64 3.19
C ARG A 64 3.11 30.85 2.04
N VAL A 65 4.43 30.84 1.89
CA VAL A 65 5.10 29.98 0.92
C VAL A 65 4.92 28.55 1.42
N PRO A 66 4.51 27.59 0.57
CA PRO A 66 4.35 26.21 0.99
C PRO A 66 5.64 25.70 1.64
N ASN A 67 5.50 25.09 2.80
CA ASN A 67 6.56 24.45 3.55
C ASN A 67 6.05 23.09 4.04
N LEU A 68 6.80 22.02 3.74
CA LEU A 68 6.41 20.65 4.05
C LEU A 68 7.52 19.97 4.86
N GLU A 69 7.14 19.34 5.95
CA GLU A 69 7.99 18.39 6.67
C GLU A 69 7.72 16.98 6.14
N LEU A 70 8.80 16.26 5.81
CA LEU A 70 8.73 14.93 5.20
C LEU A 70 9.27 13.87 6.17
N GLU A 71 8.48 12.83 6.41
CA GLU A 71 8.88 11.64 7.13
C GLU A 71 8.63 10.40 6.27
N ALA A 72 9.60 9.50 6.14
CA ALA A 72 9.42 8.25 5.39
C ALA A 72 9.53 7.02 6.31
N LYS A 73 8.56 6.11 6.21
CA LYS A 73 8.66 4.77 6.78
C LYS A 73 9.07 3.79 5.69
N ILE A 74 10.19 3.11 5.92
CA ILE A 74 10.82 2.21 4.95
C ILE A 74 10.56 0.76 5.37
N GLN A 75 9.97 -0.03 4.47
CA GLN A 75 9.59 -1.43 4.74
C GLN A 75 9.99 -2.34 3.56
N PRO A 76 11.07 -3.12 3.68
CA PRO A 76 11.39 -4.15 2.70
C PRO A 76 10.24 -5.17 2.61
N ILE A 77 9.67 -5.37 1.40
CA ILE A 77 8.64 -6.41 1.17
C ILE A 77 9.33 -7.72 0.80
N THR A 78 10.30 -7.65 -0.10
CA THR A 78 11.11 -8.78 -0.55
C THR A 78 12.58 -8.36 -0.61
N SER A 79 13.48 -9.27 -1.00
CA SER A 79 14.87 -8.92 -1.28
C SER A 79 15.06 -7.94 -2.46
N THR A 80 14.00 -7.67 -3.23
CA THR A 80 14.07 -6.86 -4.46
C THR A 80 13.06 -5.72 -4.49
N ILE A 81 12.10 -5.67 -3.58
CA ILE A 81 11.03 -4.67 -3.55
C ILE A 81 10.94 -4.08 -2.14
N MET A 82 10.86 -2.77 -2.07
CA MET A 82 10.69 -2.00 -0.85
C MET A 82 9.44 -1.15 -0.94
N ARG A 83 8.66 -1.11 0.13
CA ARG A 83 7.58 -0.13 0.31
C ARG A 83 8.09 1.08 1.05
N ILE A 84 7.71 2.25 0.55
CA ILE A 84 7.97 3.54 1.17
C ILE A 84 6.61 4.14 1.48
N THR A 85 6.41 4.49 2.74
CA THR A 85 5.26 5.29 3.17
C THR A 85 5.76 6.68 3.53
N LEU A 86 5.55 7.63 2.62
CA LEU A 86 5.87 9.04 2.81
C LEU A 86 4.71 9.74 3.53
N ILE A 87 5.03 10.36 4.66
CA ILE A 87 4.14 11.21 5.44
C ILE A 87 4.55 12.65 5.15
N ILE A 88 3.60 13.44 4.64
CA ILE A 88 3.79 14.84 4.25
C ILE A 88 3.01 15.70 5.23
N LYS A 89 3.71 16.51 6.03
CA LYS A 89 3.12 17.39 7.03
C LYS A 89 3.22 18.85 6.56
N PRO A 90 2.10 19.51 6.26
CA PRO A 90 2.13 20.94 5.92
C PRO A 90 2.47 21.80 7.14
N ASP A 91 3.45 22.69 7.00
CA ASP A 91 3.85 23.67 8.03
C ASP A 91 3.91 25.09 7.43
N PHE A 92 2.76 25.59 6.98
CA PHE A 92 2.61 26.92 6.42
C PHE A 92 1.18 27.46 6.57
N ASP A 93 1.03 28.79 6.49
CA ASP A 93 -0.24 29.49 6.53
C ASP A 93 -0.90 29.47 5.14
N TRP A 94 -1.96 28.67 4.99
CA TRP A 94 -2.72 28.62 3.73
C TRP A 94 -3.34 29.98 3.38
N SER A 95 -3.13 30.41 2.14
CA SER A 95 -3.74 31.65 1.63
C SER A 95 -4.52 31.36 0.35
N ASP A 96 -5.86 31.45 0.40
CA ASP A 96 -6.75 31.21 -0.76
C ASP A 96 -6.37 32.05 -1.99
N ARG A 97 -5.79 33.24 -1.77
CA ARG A 97 -5.31 34.10 -2.86
C ARG A 97 -4.10 33.54 -3.62
N TRP A 98 -3.16 32.91 -2.92
CA TRP A 98 -1.87 32.47 -3.48
C TRP A 98 -1.92 30.97 -3.77
N SER A 99 -2.34 30.19 -2.77
CA SER A 99 -2.49 28.75 -2.85
C SER A 99 -3.71 28.32 -3.64
N GLY A 100 -4.78 29.12 -3.66
CA GLY A 100 -6.00 28.76 -4.37
C GLY A 100 -6.71 27.57 -3.72
N PRO A 101 -7.39 26.71 -4.52
CA PRO A 101 -8.15 25.57 -4.00
C PRO A 101 -7.27 24.39 -3.59
N SER A 102 -6.08 24.27 -4.18
CA SER A 102 -5.13 23.17 -3.94
C SER A 102 -3.70 23.55 -4.35
N GLU A 103 -2.73 22.94 -3.68
CA GLU A 103 -1.31 23.05 -3.97
C GLU A 103 -0.78 21.72 -4.52
N PRO A 104 -0.43 21.65 -5.82
CA PRO A 104 0.13 20.46 -6.43
C PRO A 104 1.64 20.34 -6.24
N PHE A 105 2.09 19.09 -6.08
CA PHE A 105 3.48 18.69 -5.92
C PHE A 105 3.79 17.45 -6.77
N TYR A 106 4.97 17.41 -7.34
CA TYR A 106 5.57 16.18 -7.86
C TYR A 106 6.36 15.50 -6.75
N VAL A 107 6.15 14.21 -6.57
CA VAL A 107 6.87 13.36 -5.64
C VAL A 107 7.64 12.33 -6.45
N TRP A 108 8.94 12.18 -6.21
CA TRP A 108 9.72 11.11 -6.82
C TRP A 108 10.80 10.58 -5.90
N VAL A 109 11.24 9.35 -6.19
CA VAL A 109 12.39 8.73 -5.55
C VAL A 109 13.51 8.62 -6.56
N GLU A 110 14.67 9.13 -6.23
CA GLU A 110 15.86 9.10 -7.08
C GLU A 110 17.02 8.38 -6.40
N ASN A 111 17.84 7.72 -7.23
CA ASN A 111 19.16 7.27 -6.82
C ASN A 111 20.18 8.38 -7.13
N PRO A 112 20.82 8.99 -6.11
CA PRO A 112 21.77 10.07 -6.33
C PRO A 112 23.04 9.62 -7.09
N GLU A 113 23.39 8.33 -7.05
CA GLU A 113 24.58 7.81 -7.74
C GLU A 113 24.32 7.55 -9.23
N SER A 114 23.17 6.95 -9.57
CA SER A 114 22.84 6.62 -10.96
C SER A 114 22.02 7.69 -11.68
N GLN A 115 21.46 8.66 -10.93
CA GLN A 115 20.54 9.69 -11.42
C GLN A 115 19.23 9.13 -12.00
N ASP A 116 18.88 7.89 -11.64
CA ASP A 116 17.62 7.27 -12.07
C ASP A 116 16.47 7.67 -11.15
N ILE A 117 15.31 7.95 -11.75
CA ILE A 117 14.04 8.05 -11.03
C ILE A 117 13.42 6.65 -10.93
N LEU A 118 13.30 6.14 -9.71
CA LEU A 118 12.75 4.81 -9.42
C LEU A 118 11.23 4.80 -9.34
N HIS A 119 10.66 5.94 -8.98
CA HIS A 119 9.21 6.14 -8.86
C HIS A 119 8.89 7.62 -8.97
N SER A 120 7.75 7.95 -9.58
CA SER A 120 7.19 9.29 -9.58
C SER A 120 5.67 9.25 -9.46
N GLU A 121 5.11 10.21 -8.74
CA GLU A 121 3.68 10.37 -8.51
C GLU A 121 3.33 11.86 -8.34
N TYR A 122 2.09 12.21 -8.65
CA TYR A 122 1.57 13.58 -8.47
C TYR A 122 0.72 13.65 -7.21
N TYR A 123 1.06 14.56 -6.31
CA TYR A 123 0.38 14.77 -5.03
C TYR A 123 -0.32 16.12 -5.01
N VAL A 124 -1.58 16.17 -4.60
CA VAL A 124 -2.35 17.41 -4.51
C VAL A 124 -2.79 17.64 -3.07
N LEU A 125 -2.23 18.68 -2.44
CA LEU A 125 -2.64 19.12 -1.12
C LEU A 125 -3.89 20.00 -1.25
N HIS A 126 -5.00 19.57 -0.68
CA HIS A 126 -6.22 20.37 -0.58
C HIS A 126 -6.29 21.11 0.76
N LYS A 127 -6.84 22.33 0.76
CA LYS A 127 -7.00 23.15 1.97
C LYS A 127 -7.66 22.41 3.15
N ARG A 128 -8.68 21.60 2.86
CA ARG A 128 -9.41 20.81 3.88
C ARG A 128 -8.51 19.82 4.62
N ASN A 129 -7.43 19.37 3.99
CA ASN A 129 -6.50 18.39 4.52
C ASN A 129 -5.24 19.07 5.08
N LEU A 130 -5.25 20.39 5.36
CA LEU A 130 -4.07 21.07 5.86
C LEU A 130 -3.65 20.56 7.26
N PHE A 131 -4.63 20.19 8.08
CA PHE A 131 -4.42 19.66 9.42
C PHE A 131 -4.32 18.13 9.45
N ASP A 132 -4.63 17.47 8.32
CA ASP A 132 -4.50 16.04 8.17
C ASP A 132 -3.16 15.75 7.49
N ASN A 133 -2.31 14.94 8.12
CA ASN A 133 -1.07 14.54 7.48
C ASN A 133 -1.37 13.77 6.19
N GLY A 134 -0.80 14.24 5.08
CA GLY A 134 -0.86 13.52 3.81
C GLY A 134 -0.03 12.24 3.92
N GLN A 135 -0.53 11.13 3.36
CA GLN A 135 0.20 9.87 3.31
C GLN A 135 0.19 9.30 1.90
N LEU A 136 1.38 9.01 1.37
CA LEU A 136 1.58 8.31 0.11
C LEU A 136 2.31 7.00 0.38
N SER A 137 1.85 5.90 -0.22
CA SER A 137 2.47 4.59 -0.07
C SER A 137 2.71 3.97 -1.43
N PHE A 138 3.97 3.84 -1.82
CA PHE A 138 4.39 3.28 -3.09
C PHE A 138 5.50 2.25 -2.88
N ALA A 139 5.71 1.40 -3.89
CA ALA A 139 6.75 0.37 -3.88
C ALA A 139 7.80 0.68 -4.95
N ILE A 140 9.08 0.55 -4.58
CA ILE A 140 10.22 0.75 -5.47
C ILE A 140 11.04 -0.53 -5.59
N PRO A 141 11.68 -0.78 -6.75
CA PRO A 141 12.67 -1.83 -6.88
C PRO A 141 13.96 -1.46 -6.15
N LEU A 142 14.56 -2.42 -5.46
CA LEU A 142 15.92 -2.30 -4.93
C LEU A 142 16.93 -2.61 -6.06
N GLN A 143 17.84 -1.68 -6.33
CA GLN A 143 18.89 -1.86 -7.34
C GLN A 143 20.05 -2.71 -6.80
N GLU A 144 20.70 -3.46 -7.70
CA GLU A 144 21.95 -4.19 -7.45
C GLU A 144 23.03 -3.68 -8.45
N PRO A 145 24.18 -3.13 -8.00
CA PRO A 145 24.60 -2.96 -6.61
C PRO A 145 23.74 -1.94 -5.84
N ARG A 146 23.63 -2.11 -4.52
CA ARG A 146 22.82 -1.23 -3.66
C ARG A 146 23.55 0.11 -3.45
N PRO A 147 22.90 1.26 -3.70
CA PRO A 147 23.48 2.55 -3.38
C PRO A 147 23.47 2.78 -1.86
N PRO A 148 24.20 3.79 -1.34
CA PRO A 148 24.22 4.10 0.08
C PRO A 148 22.86 4.60 0.59
N GLN A 149 22.19 5.42 -0.22
CA GLN A 149 20.94 6.07 0.11
C GLN A 149 20.08 6.31 -1.13
N TYR A 150 18.78 6.44 -0.90
CA TYR A 150 17.85 7.02 -1.88
C TYR A 150 17.38 8.38 -1.37
N VAL A 151 16.95 9.23 -2.30
CA VAL A 151 16.43 10.56 -1.99
C VAL A 151 14.99 10.63 -2.48
N ILE A 152 14.08 11.01 -1.60
CA ILE A 152 12.71 11.37 -1.95
C ILE A 152 12.69 12.89 -2.15
N SER A 153 12.26 13.33 -3.33
CA SER A 153 12.09 14.74 -3.66
C SER A 153 10.60 15.06 -3.80
N VAL A 154 10.16 16.13 -3.13
CA VAL A 154 8.82 16.71 -3.27
C VAL A 154 8.98 18.14 -3.77
N VAL A 155 8.54 18.40 -4.99
CA VAL A 155 8.73 19.70 -5.67
C VAL A 155 7.39 20.31 -6.00
N SER A 156 7.20 21.59 -5.68
CA SER A 156 5.98 22.30 -6.06
C SER A 156 5.91 22.47 -7.58
N ASP A 157 4.74 22.19 -8.14
CA ASP A 157 4.46 22.42 -9.56
C ASP A 157 4.16 23.92 -9.84
N ARG A 158 3.85 24.70 -8.80
CA ARG A 158 3.47 26.13 -8.93
C ARG A 158 4.51 27.10 -8.38
N TRP A 159 5.19 26.75 -7.30
CA TRP A 159 6.10 27.65 -6.61
C TRP A 159 7.55 27.40 -7.01
N VAL A 160 8.17 28.41 -7.62
CA VAL A 160 9.58 28.34 -8.04
C VAL A 160 10.49 28.21 -6.81
N GLY A 161 11.42 27.26 -6.87
CA GLY A 161 12.40 27.03 -5.81
C GLY A 161 11.88 26.28 -4.59
N VAL A 162 10.61 25.88 -4.57
CA VAL A 162 10.03 25.10 -3.48
C VAL A 162 10.27 23.60 -3.74
N LYS A 163 11.31 23.07 -3.09
CA LYS A 163 11.70 21.66 -3.09
C LYS A 163 11.99 21.20 -1.67
N PHE A 164 11.47 20.03 -1.31
CA PHE A 164 11.73 19.33 -0.05
C PHE A 164 12.37 17.99 -0.37
N THR A 165 13.34 17.59 0.44
CA THR A 165 14.03 16.31 0.27
C THR A 165 14.02 15.50 1.56
N HIS A 166 13.91 14.18 1.42
CA HIS A 166 14.07 13.24 2.52
C HIS A 166 14.99 12.11 2.07
N GLU A 167 16.14 11.98 2.73
CA GLU A 167 17.15 10.98 2.40
C GLU A 167 17.06 9.80 3.38
N PHE A 168 17.20 8.58 2.88
CA PHE A 168 17.21 7.39 3.73
C PHE A 168 18.24 6.37 3.25
N ALA A 169 18.95 5.77 4.21
CA ALA A 169 20.01 4.80 3.94
C ALA A 169 19.44 3.41 3.62
N VAL A 170 20.07 2.71 2.67
CA VAL A 170 19.66 1.35 2.27
C VAL A 170 20.74 0.28 2.46
N ASN A 171 21.97 0.68 2.82
CA ASN A 171 23.12 -0.22 3.04
C ASN A 171 22.88 -1.29 4.12
N HIS A 172 22.25 -0.91 5.24
CA HIS A 172 22.09 -1.76 6.42
C HIS A 172 20.66 -2.29 6.58
N LEU A 173 19.85 -2.25 5.52
CA LEU A 173 18.51 -2.81 5.57
C LEU A 173 18.57 -4.32 5.72
N LEU A 174 17.89 -4.81 6.76
CA LEU A 174 17.58 -6.22 6.91
C LEU A 174 16.52 -6.58 5.87
N LEU A 175 16.95 -7.25 4.80
CA LEU A 175 16.05 -7.74 3.78
C LEU A 175 15.51 -9.12 4.20
N PRO A 176 14.22 -9.40 3.94
CA PRO A 176 13.69 -10.75 4.06
C PRO A 176 14.55 -11.73 3.24
N ASP A 177 14.90 -12.86 3.84
CA ASP A 177 15.76 -13.87 3.21
C ASP A 177 15.15 -14.37 1.89
N ARG A 178 16.01 -14.63 0.90
CA ARG A 178 15.66 -15.21 -0.40
C ARG A 178 15.41 -16.71 -0.29
N GLN A 179 14.73 -17.19 0.76
CA GLN A 179 14.41 -18.60 0.86
C GLN A 179 13.36 -18.98 -0.18
N LYS A 180 13.85 -19.32 -1.37
CA LYS A 180 13.11 -20.02 -2.42
C LYS A 180 12.87 -21.45 -1.97
N ALA A 181 12.03 -21.66 -0.98
CA ALA A 181 11.56 -23.00 -0.63
C ALA A 181 10.28 -23.31 -1.42
N HIS A 182 10.34 -23.23 -2.76
CA HIS A 182 9.33 -23.91 -3.56
C HIS A 182 9.76 -25.36 -3.68
N THR A 183 8.89 -26.28 -3.28
CA THR A 183 9.11 -27.71 -3.50
C THR A 183 9.18 -27.95 -5.01
N PRO A 184 10.25 -28.57 -5.54
CA PRO A 184 10.34 -28.87 -6.96
C PRO A 184 9.19 -29.80 -7.35
N LEU A 185 8.58 -29.53 -8.50
CA LEU A 185 7.62 -30.44 -9.12
C LEU A 185 8.41 -31.61 -9.70
N LEU A 186 8.20 -32.80 -9.15
CA LEU A 186 8.85 -34.02 -9.57
C LEU A 186 8.19 -34.52 -10.85
N ASP A 187 9.00 -35.07 -11.77
CA ASP A 187 8.51 -35.72 -12.99
C ASP A 187 7.99 -37.13 -12.65
N LEU A 188 6.81 -37.17 -12.04
CA LEU A 188 6.14 -38.40 -11.63
C LEU A 188 5.21 -38.90 -12.72
N THR A 189 5.07 -40.21 -12.82
CA THR A 189 4.04 -40.82 -13.65
C THR A 189 2.66 -40.38 -13.14
N PRO A 190 1.79 -39.80 -13.99
CA PRO A 190 0.47 -39.36 -13.59
C PRO A 190 -0.33 -40.50 -12.93
N ILE A 191 -0.91 -40.23 -11.77
CA ILE A 191 -1.71 -41.23 -11.05
C ILE A 191 -3.10 -41.33 -11.72
N PRO A 192 -3.55 -42.53 -12.11
CA PRO A 192 -4.89 -42.70 -12.68
C PRO A 192 -5.96 -42.56 -11.58
N VAL A 193 -7.15 -42.09 -11.96
CA VAL A 193 -8.31 -41.94 -11.06
C VAL A 193 -8.71 -43.28 -10.43
N THR A 194 -8.42 -44.41 -11.10
CA THR A 194 -8.63 -45.75 -10.56
C THR A 194 -7.89 -46.01 -9.24
N SER A 195 -6.83 -45.26 -8.95
CA SER A 195 -6.06 -45.32 -7.69
C SER A 195 -6.84 -44.85 -6.47
N LEU A 196 -8.04 -44.28 -6.66
CA LEU A 196 -8.96 -44.00 -5.55
C LEU A 196 -9.53 -45.29 -4.92
N HIS A 197 -9.50 -46.41 -5.65
CA HIS A 197 -10.04 -47.71 -5.21
C HIS A 197 -11.51 -47.69 -4.76
N ASN A 198 -12.28 -46.67 -5.16
CA ASN A 198 -13.71 -46.54 -4.87
C ASN A 198 -14.45 -46.10 -6.14
N SER A 199 -15.37 -46.92 -6.64
CA SER A 199 -16.10 -46.67 -7.88
C SER A 199 -17.00 -45.44 -7.83
N ASN A 200 -17.53 -45.09 -6.66
CA ASN A 200 -18.35 -43.89 -6.49
C ASN A 200 -17.50 -42.63 -6.62
N TYR A 201 -16.30 -42.60 -6.01
CA TYR A 201 -15.39 -41.46 -6.13
C TYR A 201 -14.82 -41.32 -7.54
N GLN A 202 -14.52 -42.45 -8.20
CA GLN A 202 -14.00 -42.45 -9.57
C GLN A 202 -14.98 -41.79 -10.57
N ARG A 203 -16.29 -42.02 -10.41
CA ARG A 203 -17.33 -41.48 -11.30
C ARG A 203 -17.48 -39.96 -11.22
N LEU A 204 -16.97 -39.33 -10.15
CA LEU A 204 -17.03 -37.88 -9.98
C LEU A 204 -16.09 -37.11 -10.91
N TYR A 205 -15.13 -37.79 -11.54
CA TYR A 205 -14.10 -37.18 -12.36
C TYR A 205 -14.27 -37.58 -13.84
N ARG A 206 -14.24 -36.58 -14.73
CA ARG A 206 -14.32 -36.79 -16.18
C ARG A 206 -12.97 -37.03 -16.85
N PHE A 207 -11.88 -36.88 -16.09
CA PHE A 207 -10.51 -37.12 -16.54
C PHE A 207 -10.03 -38.51 -16.11
N THR A 208 -8.99 -39.02 -16.77
CA THR A 208 -8.43 -40.36 -16.49
C THR A 208 -7.27 -40.34 -15.50
N HIS A 209 -6.50 -39.26 -15.46
CA HIS A 209 -5.32 -39.11 -14.62
C HIS A 209 -5.30 -37.75 -13.91
N PHE A 210 -4.77 -37.74 -12.70
CA PHE A 210 -4.51 -36.52 -11.95
C PHE A 210 -3.36 -35.73 -12.59
N ASN A 211 -3.37 -34.41 -12.45
CA ASN A 211 -2.28 -33.57 -12.95
C ASN A 211 -0.98 -33.77 -12.13
N ALA A 212 0.13 -33.16 -12.55
CA ALA A 212 1.42 -33.34 -11.89
C ALA A 212 1.42 -32.94 -10.40
N ILE A 213 0.76 -31.83 -10.04
CA ILE A 213 0.67 -31.34 -8.65
C ILE A 213 -0.15 -32.32 -7.81
N GLN A 214 -1.33 -32.68 -8.30
CA GLN A 214 -2.24 -33.63 -7.66
C GLN A 214 -1.56 -35.00 -7.48
N THR A 215 -0.83 -35.45 -8.50
CA THR A 215 -0.05 -36.70 -8.48
C THR A 215 1.01 -36.66 -7.37
N GLN A 216 1.77 -35.57 -7.27
CA GLN A 216 2.82 -35.42 -6.25
C GLN A 216 2.27 -35.37 -4.82
N VAL A 217 1.08 -34.79 -4.61
CA VAL A 217 0.47 -34.70 -3.27
C VAL A 217 -0.51 -35.83 -2.95
N PHE A 218 -0.84 -36.67 -3.92
CA PHE A 218 -1.88 -37.71 -3.82
C PHE A 218 -1.67 -38.61 -2.60
N HIS A 219 -0.45 -39.13 -2.42
CA HIS A 219 -0.15 -40.03 -1.32
C HIS A 219 -0.35 -39.35 0.04
N THR A 220 0.18 -38.13 0.22
CA THR A 220 0.05 -37.40 1.49
C THR A 220 -1.42 -37.07 1.79
N CYS A 221 -2.21 -36.67 0.79
CA CYS A 221 -3.59 -36.27 0.99
C CYS A 221 -4.58 -37.43 1.10
N TYR A 222 -4.33 -38.56 0.43
CA TYR A 222 -5.26 -39.69 0.36
C TYR A 222 -4.86 -40.86 1.27
N HIS A 223 -3.56 -41.01 1.59
CA HIS A 223 -3.04 -42.15 2.36
C HIS A 223 -2.51 -41.80 3.75
N THR A 224 -2.37 -40.52 4.11
CA THR A 224 -1.89 -40.09 5.44
C THR A 224 -2.80 -39.04 6.10
N ASP A 225 -2.65 -38.85 7.41
CA ASP A 225 -3.39 -37.85 8.20
C ASP A 225 -2.52 -36.63 8.56
N TYR A 226 -1.50 -36.35 7.75
CA TYR A 226 -0.64 -35.19 7.96
C TYR A 226 -1.32 -33.89 7.54
N ASN A 227 -1.06 -32.82 8.29
CA ASN A 227 -1.43 -31.48 7.86
C ASN A 227 -0.61 -31.08 6.63
N VAL A 228 -1.28 -30.62 5.57
CA VAL A 228 -0.66 -30.26 4.30
C VAL A 228 -0.82 -28.76 4.01
N LEU A 229 0.28 -28.09 3.70
CA LEU A 229 0.27 -26.75 3.12
C LEU A 229 0.53 -26.86 1.60
N LEU A 230 -0.49 -26.60 0.79
CA LEU A 230 -0.38 -26.62 -0.67
C LEU A 230 -0.38 -25.19 -1.26
N GLY A 231 0.81 -24.71 -1.60
CA GLY A 231 1.00 -23.48 -2.40
C GLY A 231 1.10 -23.80 -3.89
N ALA A 232 0.04 -23.51 -4.65
CA ALA A 232 0.05 -23.66 -6.11
C ALA A 232 -0.77 -22.54 -6.80
N PRO A 233 -0.44 -22.15 -8.05
CA PRO A 233 -1.20 -21.14 -8.80
C PRO A 233 -2.69 -21.46 -8.92
N THR A 234 -3.51 -20.43 -9.20
CA THR A 234 -4.92 -20.62 -9.55
C THR A 234 -5.02 -21.43 -10.85
N GLY A 235 -5.96 -22.38 -10.91
CA GLY A 235 -6.09 -23.31 -12.04
C GLY A 235 -5.30 -24.61 -11.90
N SER A 236 -4.39 -24.74 -10.93
CA SER A 236 -3.63 -25.98 -10.68
C SER A 236 -4.44 -27.13 -10.07
N GLY A 237 -5.76 -26.96 -9.90
CA GLY A 237 -6.64 -28.02 -9.38
C GLY A 237 -6.52 -28.27 -7.88
N LYS A 238 -6.24 -27.22 -7.08
CA LYS A 238 -6.17 -27.31 -5.60
C LYS A 238 -7.46 -27.83 -4.96
N THR A 239 -8.62 -27.52 -5.54
CA THR A 239 -9.92 -28.02 -5.06
C THR A 239 -9.99 -29.54 -5.08
N ILE A 240 -9.47 -30.18 -6.14
CA ILE A 240 -9.44 -31.65 -6.23
C ILE A 240 -8.55 -32.23 -5.12
N VAL A 241 -7.46 -31.54 -4.75
CA VAL A 241 -6.63 -31.99 -3.62
C VAL A 241 -7.41 -31.93 -2.30
N ALA A 242 -8.23 -30.90 -2.09
CA ALA A 242 -9.14 -30.86 -0.95
C ALA A 242 -10.16 -32.01 -0.99
N GLU A 243 -10.75 -32.30 -2.15
CA GLU A 243 -11.66 -33.44 -2.33
C GLU A 243 -11.01 -34.78 -2.00
N LEU A 244 -9.73 -35.00 -2.34
CA LEU A 244 -9.00 -36.20 -1.94
C LEU A 244 -8.97 -36.36 -0.42
N THR A 245 -8.71 -35.27 0.33
CA THR A 245 -8.71 -35.32 1.80
C THR A 245 -10.11 -35.61 2.36
N MET A 246 -11.17 -35.07 1.73
CA MET A 246 -12.56 -35.37 2.10
C MET A 246 -12.90 -36.85 1.90
N PHE A 247 -12.52 -37.41 0.74
CA PHE A 247 -12.80 -38.82 0.44
C PHE A 247 -12.08 -39.78 1.37
N ARG A 248 -10.85 -39.44 1.77
CA ARG A 248 -10.14 -40.16 2.82
C ARG A 248 -10.91 -40.13 4.14
N LEU A 249 -11.36 -38.95 4.57
CA LEU A 249 -12.14 -38.79 5.80
C LEU A 249 -13.43 -39.61 5.75
N PHE A 250 -14.21 -39.51 4.67
CA PHE A 250 -15.44 -40.28 4.51
C PHE A 250 -15.24 -41.80 4.53
N THR A 251 -14.06 -42.29 4.13
CA THR A 251 -13.74 -43.72 4.09
C THR A 251 -13.25 -44.23 5.45
N ASN A 252 -12.37 -43.48 6.11
CA ASN A 252 -11.67 -43.94 7.32
C ASN A 252 -12.36 -43.49 8.62
N PHE A 253 -13.09 -42.37 8.56
CA PHE A 253 -13.69 -41.70 9.72
C PHE A 253 -15.10 -41.21 9.35
N PRO A 254 -16.06 -42.13 9.10
CA PRO A 254 -17.37 -41.79 8.53
C PRO A 254 -18.26 -40.91 9.43
N ASP A 255 -17.99 -40.87 10.73
CA ASP A 255 -18.71 -40.07 11.73
C ASP A 255 -18.10 -38.66 11.92
N GLU A 256 -16.96 -38.38 11.30
CA GLU A 256 -16.29 -37.08 11.36
C GLU A 256 -16.80 -36.13 10.28
N LYS A 257 -16.58 -34.83 10.51
CA LYS A 257 -17.06 -33.76 9.62
C LYS A 257 -15.91 -33.02 8.94
N VAL A 258 -16.20 -32.48 7.75
CA VAL A 258 -15.31 -31.58 7.05
C VAL A 258 -15.79 -30.15 7.20
N ILE A 259 -14.88 -29.24 7.51
CA ILE A 259 -15.14 -27.79 7.46
C ILE A 259 -14.27 -27.19 6.35
N TYR A 260 -14.91 -26.62 5.33
CA TYR A 260 -14.27 -25.93 4.22
C TYR A 260 -14.40 -24.42 4.38
N ILE A 261 -13.27 -23.74 4.49
CA ILE A 261 -13.22 -22.29 4.70
C ILE A 261 -12.76 -21.61 3.41
N ALA A 262 -13.57 -20.68 2.90
CA ALA A 262 -13.20 -19.80 1.80
C ALA A 262 -13.19 -18.33 2.25
N PRO A 263 -12.27 -17.48 1.74
CA PRO A 263 -12.16 -16.09 2.18
C PRO A 263 -13.28 -15.18 1.64
N LEU A 264 -13.99 -15.63 0.60
CA LEU A 264 -15.03 -14.84 -0.08
C LEU A 264 -16.29 -15.67 -0.23
N LYS A 265 -17.44 -15.05 0.02
CA LYS A 265 -18.77 -15.67 -0.11
C LYS A 265 -19.02 -16.25 -1.51
N ALA A 266 -18.57 -15.54 -2.55
CA ALA A 266 -18.72 -16.01 -3.94
C ALA A 266 -17.99 -17.34 -4.18
N LEU A 267 -16.80 -17.51 -3.59
CA LEU A 267 -16.03 -18.76 -3.71
C LEU A 267 -16.68 -19.90 -2.91
N ALA A 268 -17.20 -19.61 -1.72
CA ALA A 268 -17.95 -20.59 -0.93
C ALA A 268 -19.18 -21.08 -1.71
N ARG A 269 -19.97 -20.15 -2.27
CA ARG A 269 -21.15 -20.48 -3.06
C ARG A 269 -20.83 -21.30 -4.31
N GLU A 270 -19.76 -20.95 -5.03
CA GLU A 270 -19.30 -21.73 -6.18
C GLU A 270 -18.90 -23.17 -5.79
N ARG A 271 -18.39 -23.38 -4.57
CA ARG A 271 -18.10 -24.74 -4.05
C ARG A 271 -19.36 -25.45 -3.58
N MET A 272 -20.28 -24.75 -2.94
CA MET A 272 -21.57 -25.31 -2.55
C MET A 272 -22.34 -25.85 -3.75
N GLU A 273 -22.44 -25.08 -4.84
CA GLU A 273 -23.14 -25.52 -6.06
C GLU A 273 -22.49 -26.78 -6.69
N ASP A 274 -21.14 -26.85 -6.75
CA ASP A 274 -20.42 -28.02 -7.26
C ASP A 274 -20.57 -29.25 -6.35
N TRP A 275 -20.43 -29.07 -5.04
CA TRP A 275 -20.49 -30.16 -4.07
C TRP A 275 -21.90 -30.63 -3.76
N GLU A 276 -22.93 -29.79 -3.91
CA GLU A 276 -24.31 -30.26 -3.86
C GLU A 276 -24.57 -31.30 -4.96
N GLU A 277 -24.04 -31.07 -6.17
CA GLU A 277 -24.19 -32.02 -7.27
C GLU A 277 -23.28 -33.25 -7.11
N ARG A 278 -22.00 -33.07 -6.79
CA ARG A 278 -21.01 -34.14 -6.80
C ARG A 278 -20.91 -34.91 -5.49
N ILE A 279 -20.96 -34.23 -4.35
CA ILE A 279 -20.80 -34.86 -3.03
C ILE A 279 -22.18 -35.27 -2.51
N GLN A 280 -23.16 -34.37 -2.53
CA GLN A 280 -24.46 -34.67 -1.95
C GLN A 280 -25.31 -35.61 -2.81
N ARG A 281 -25.58 -35.25 -4.07
CA ARG A 281 -26.46 -36.07 -4.92
C ARG A 281 -25.83 -37.40 -5.33
N GLN A 282 -24.52 -37.45 -5.59
CA GLN A 282 -23.87 -38.66 -6.09
C GLN A 282 -23.25 -39.56 -5.00
N LEU A 283 -22.80 -38.99 -3.88
CA LEU A 283 -22.26 -39.80 -2.76
C LEU A 283 -23.22 -39.94 -1.58
N GLY A 284 -24.36 -39.24 -1.58
CA GLY A 284 -25.35 -39.30 -0.49
C GLY A 284 -24.90 -38.59 0.79
N LYS A 285 -23.90 -37.71 0.69
CA LYS A 285 -23.37 -36.92 1.80
C LYS A 285 -24.17 -35.63 1.99
N THR A 286 -24.15 -35.01 3.17
CA THR A 286 -24.87 -33.76 3.43
C THR A 286 -23.90 -32.58 3.39
N VAL A 287 -24.18 -31.59 2.54
CA VAL A 287 -23.35 -30.39 2.38
C VAL A 287 -24.18 -29.17 2.78
N VAL A 288 -23.68 -28.34 3.69
CA VAL A 288 -24.41 -27.20 4.24
C VAL A 288 -23.56 -25.94 4.17
N GLU A 289 -24.14 -24.83 3.69
CA GLU A 289 -23.46 -23.53 3.69
C GLU A 289 -23.64 -22.82 5.04
N LEU A 290 -22.55 -22.28 5.59
CA LEU A 290 -22.57 -21.36 6.72
C LEU A 290 -21.93 -20.02 6.32
N THR A 291 -22.74 -18.95 6.24
CA THR A 291 -22.24 -17.59 5.99
C THR A 291 -22.80 -16.59 6.98
N GLY A 292 -22.20 -15.40 7.07
CA GLY A 292 -22.71 -14.34 7.95
C GLY A 292 -24.17 -13.93 7.69
N ASP A 293 -24.69 -14.17 6.47
CA ASP A 293 -26.07 -13.87 6.10
C ASP A 293 -27.01 -15.09 6.17
N PHE A 294 -26.45 -16.29 6.26
CA PHE A 294 -27.20 -17.54 6.28
C PHE A 294 -26.61 -18.46 7.36
N THR A 295 -27.34 -18.55 8.46
CA THR A 295 -27.07 -19.50 9.53
C THR A 295 -28.03 -20.68 9.36
N PRO A 296 -27.53 -21.88 9.02
CA PRO A 296 -28.35 -23.07 8.97
C PRO A 296 -28.84 -23.41 10.38
N ASP A 297 -29.93 -24.19 10.44
CA ASP A 297 -30.43 -24.73 11.70
C ASP A 297 -29.36 -25.62 12.37
N VAL A 298 -29.33 -25.63 13.70
CA VAL A 298 -28.37 -26.42 14.49
C VAL A 298 -28.50 -27.89 14.13
N ASP A 299 -29.72 -28.39 13.94
CA ASP A 299 -29.99 -29.76 13.51
C ASP A 299 -29.43 -30.07 12.11
N ALA A 300 -29.43 -29.08 11.20
CA ALA A 300 -28.87 -29.24 9.86
C ALA A 300 -27.33 -29.26 9.89
N LEU A 301 -26.73 -28.41 10.73
CA LEU A 301 -25.28 -28.41 10.96
C LEU A 301 -24.81 -29.69 11.66
N ASP A 302 -25.62 -30.22 12.59
CA ASP A 302 -25.33 -31.47 13.29
C ASP A 302 -25.36 -32.69 12.37
N ARG A 303 -26.21 -32.67 11.34
CA ARG A 303 -26.30 -33.74 10.33
C ARG A 303 -25.39 -33.55 9.12
N ALA A 304 -24.68 -32.42 9.02
CA ALA A 304 -23.80 -32.11 7.90
C ALA A 304 -22.53 -32.96 7.93
N ASP A 305 -22.17 -33.58 6.80
CA ASP A 305 -20.87 -34.21 6.57
C ASP A 305 -19.82 -33.16 6.15
N VAL A 306 -20.26 -32.11 5.43
CA VAL A 306 -19.43 -31.00 4.96
C VAL A 306 -20.12 -29.66 5.26
N VAL A 307 -19.36 -28.74 5.85
CA VAL A 307 -19.77 -27.36 6.16
C VAL A 307 -18.86 -26.36 5.46
#